data_AF-A0A2N2WA45-F1
#
_entry.id   AF-A0A2N2WA45-F1
#
_cell.length_a   1.000
_cell.length_b   1.000
_cell.length_c   1.000
_cell.angle_alpha   90.00
_cell.angle_beta   90.00
_cell.angle_gamma   90.00
#
_symmetry.space_group_name_H-M   'P 1'
#
loop_
_entity.id
_entity.type
_entity.pdbx_description
1 polymer ?
#
loop_
_entity_poly.entity_id
_entity_poly.type
_entity_poly.pdbx_seq_one_letter_code
_entity_poly.pdbx_strand_id
1 'polypeptide(L)' 'MAKTTPKQKKIFVLDTSVILYNHSAIYSFSDNDVAMPISVLEELDTFKKGNDSKNYEAREFIRILDKMSENQPIN' A
#
# COMPACT_ATOMS: atom_id res chain seq x y z
N MET A 1 5.39 18.34 -35.38
CA MET A 1 6.04 17.97 -34.11
C MET A 1 4.97 17.99 -33.03
N ALA A 2 4.63 16.83 -32.43
CA ALA A 2 3.60 16.75 -31.40
C ALA A 2 4.17 17.27 -30.07
N LYS A 3 3.49 18.22 -29.42
CA LYS A 3 3.83 18.68 -28.07
C LYS A 3 3.57 17.53 -27.09
N THR A 4 4.62 16.99 -26.48
CA THR A 4 4.52 16.06 -25.35
C THR A 4 4.19 16.86 -24.09
N THR A 5 2.91 16.91 -23.73
CA THR A 5 2.47 17.51 -22.47
C THR A 5 3.08 16.73 -21.31
N PRO A 6 3.72 17.39 -20.32
CA PRO A 6 4.28 16.68 -19.17
C PRO A 6 3.17 15.95 -18.42
N LYS A 7 3.36 14.65 -18.19
CA LYS A 7 2.41 13.82 -17.44
C LYS A 7 2.39 14.31 -16.00
N GLN A 8 1.28 14.91 -15.60
CA GLN A 8 1.08 15.41 -14.24
C GLN A 8 1.07 14.23 -13.27
N LYS A 9 1.94 14.27 -12.24
CA LYS A 9 1.93 13.25 -11.17
C LYS A 9 0.58 13.26 -10.48
N LYS A 10 0.01 12.07 -10.30
CA LYS A 10 -1.26 11.87 -9.58
C LYS A 10 -0.96 11.30 -8.20
N ILE A 11 -1.88 11.54 -7.28
CA ILE A 11 -1.88 10.91 -5.96
C ILE A 11 -2.94 9.80 -5.98
N PHE A 12 -2.53 8.58 -5.72
CA PHE A 12 -3.43 7.45 -5.53
C PHE A 12 -3.64 7.21 -4.05
N VAL A 13 -4.89 7.06 -3.63
CA VAL A 13 -5.22 6.70 -2.24
C VAL A 13 -5.46 5.20 -2.22
N LEU A 14 -4.63 4.47 -1.48
CA LEU A 14 -4.78 3.03 -1.28
C LEU A 14 -5.83 2.75 -0.21
N ASP A 15 -6.63 1.72 -0.47
CA ASP A 15 -7.65 1.20 0.44
C ASP A 15 -7.26 -0.22 0.89
N THR A 16 -7.76 -0.66 2.04
CA THR A 16 -7.53 -1.98 2.62
C THR A 16 -7.97 -3.08 1.66
N SER A 17 -9.08 -2.89 0.94
CA SER A 17 -9.61 -3.88 0.00
C SER A 17 -8.62 -4.27 -1.10
N VAL A 18 -7.86 -3.29 -1.62
CA VAL A 18 -6.83 -3.49 -2.65
C VAL A 18 -5.67 -4.31 -2.07
N ILE A 19 -5.28 -4.00 -0.83
CA ILE A 19 -4.17 -4.66 -0.14
C ILE A 19 -4.53 -6.11 0.21
N LEU A 20 -5.74 -6.36 0.71
CA LEU A 20 -6.23 -7.71 1.02
C LEU A 20 -6.44 -8.58 -0.21
N TYR A 21 -6.56 -7.98 -1.40
CA TYR A 21 -6.58 -8.70 -2.67
C TYR A 21 -5.17 -9.04 -3.15
N ASN A 22 -4.22 -8.10 -2.98
CA ASN A 22 -2.82 -8.29 -3.35
C ASN A 22 -1.90 -7.32 -2.58
N HIS A 23 -1.07 -7.86 -1.69
CA HIS A 23 -0.09 -7.11 -0.90
C HIS A 23 0.98 -6.40 -1.76
N SER A 24 1.16 -6.80 -3.03
CA SER A 24 2.11 -6.19 -3.96
C SER A 24 1.52 -5.02 -4.77
N ALA A 25 0.26 -4.65 -4.53
CA ALA A 25 -0.42 -3.58 -5.26
C ALA A 25 0.32 -2.22 -5.15
N ILE A 26 1.00 -1.95 -4.02
CA ILE A 26 1.78 -0.73 -3.80
C ILE A 26 2.87 -0.47 -4.84
N TYR A 27 3.36 -1.52 -5.51
CA TYR A 27 4.38 -1.40 -6.57
C TYR A 27 3.79 -1.08 -7.95
N SER A 28 2.46 -1.03 -8.08
CA SER A 28 1.78 -0.90 -9.38
C SER A 28 1.54 0.56 -9.81
N PHE A 29 2.00 1.55 -9.04
CA PHE A 29 1.67 2.96 -9.26
C PHE A 29 2.72 3.77 -10.04
N SER A 30 3.82 3.15 -10.50
CA SER A 30 4.89 3.80 -11.30
C SER A 30 5.42 5.08 -10.62
N ASP A 31 5.61 6.18 -11.35
CA ASP A 31 6.12 7.47 -10.83
C ASP A 31 5.07 8.32 -10.08
N ASN A 32 3.92 7.74 -9.75
CA ASN A 32 2.85 8.45 -9.04
C ASN A 32 3.00 8.28 -7.54
N ASP A 33 2.52 9.28 -6.80
CA ASP A 33 2.56 9.25 -5.36
C ASP A 33 1.41 8.39 -4.83
N VAL A 34 1.68 7.62 -3.79
CA VAL A 34 0.72 6.73 -3.15
C VAL A 34 0.53 7.17 -1.71
N ALA A 35 -0.70 7.55 -1.38
CA ALA A 35 -1.10 7.90 -0.03
C ALA A 35 -1.90 6.75 0.59
N MET A 36 -1.63 6.46 1.85
CA MET A 36 -2.41 5.50 2.63
C MET A 36 -3.04 6.22 3.82
N PRO A 37 -4.38 6.21 3.95
CA PRO A 37 -5.03 6.70 5.16
C PRO A 37 -4.60 5.89 6.38
N ILE A 38 -4.46 6.54 7.54
CA ILE A 38 -4.12 5.86 8.80
C ILE A 38 -5.13 4.76 9.16
N SER A 39 -6.41 4.93 8.80
CA SER A 39 -7.47 3.95 9.01
C SER A 39 -7.17 2.61 8.32
N VAL A 40 -6.49 2.62 7.18
CA VAL A 40 -6.10 1.39 6.47
C VAL A 40 -5.12 0.58 7.31
N LEU A 41 -4.19 1.23 8.02
CA LEU A 41 -3.27 0.54 8.93
C LEU A 41 -4.01 -0.09 10.11
N GLU A 42 -4.97 0.63 10.70
CA GLU A 42 -5.81 0.12 11.81
C GLU A 42 -6.64 -1.10 11.39
N GLU A 43 -7.21 -1.07 10.19
CA GLU A 43 -7.96 -2.19 9.63
C GLU A 43 -7.04 -3.40 9.36
N LEU A 44 -5.88 -3.19 8.75
CA LEU A 44 -4.90 -4.25 8.49
C LEU A 44 -4.39 -4.92 9.78
N ASP A 45 -4.29 -4.17 10.88
CA ASP A 45 -3.96 -4.72 12.19
C ASP A 45 -5.00 -5.73 12.69
N THR A 46 -6.26 -5.50 12.34
CA THR A 46 -7.35 -6.43 12.62
C THR A 46 -7.29 -7.64 11.68
N PHE A 47 -7.02 -7.42 10.39
CA PHE A 47 -6.95 -8.47 9.37
C PHE A 47 -5.73 -9.39 9.49
N LYS A 48 -4.68 -9.06 10.25
CA LYS A 48 -3.54 -9.98 10.39
C LYS A 48 -3.87 -11.25 11.21
N LYS A 49 -5.00 -11.27 11.92
CA LYS A 49 -5.45 -12.36 12.81
C LYS A 49 -6.24 -13.42 12.04
N GLY A 50 -5.79 -14.67 12.08
CA GLY A 50 -6.44 -15.80 11.41
C GLY A 50 -5.59 -16.41 10.30
N ASN A 51 -6.14 -17.42 9.61
CA ASN A 51 -5.36 -18.25 8.69
C ASN A 51 -5.85 -18.25 7.23
N ASP A 52 -6.87 -17.43 6.91
CA ASP A 52 -7.33 -17.24 5.53
C ASP A 52 -6.35 -16.41 4.69
N SER A 53 -6.52 -16.46 3.37
CA SER A 53 -5.69 -15.73 2.40
C SER A 53 -5.64 -14.23 2.67
N LYS A 54 -6.76 -13.59 3.03
CA LYS A 54 -6.79 -12.16 3.38
C LYS A 54 -5.84 -11.83 4.54
N ASN A 55 -5.75 -12.72 5.54
CA ASN A 55 -4.86 -12.51 6.67
C ASN A 55 -3.40 -12.68 6.27
N TYR A 56 -3.12 -13.57 5.30
CA TYR A 56 -1.79 -13.70 4.71
C TYR A 56 -1.39 -12.42 3.96
N GLU A 57 -2.26 -11.90 3.09
CA GLU A 57 -2.02 -10.66 2.34
C GLU A 57 -1.76 -9.47 3.29
N ALA A 58 -2.57 -9.32 4.35
CA ALA A 58 -2.36 -8.27 5.35
C ALA A 58 -0.99 -8.37 6.03
N ARG A 59 -0.55 -9.58 6.41
CA ARG A 59 0.75 -9.81 7.05
C ARG A 59 1.92 -9.50 6.12
N GLU A 60 1.83 -9.93 4.86
CA GLU A 60 2.89 -9.64 3.87
C GLU A 60 2.98 -8.15 3.58
N PHE A 61 1.84 -7.46 3.52
CA PHE A 61 1.82 -6.02 3.32
C PHE A 61 2.48 -5.25 4.47
N ILE A 62 2.17 -5.60 5.72
CA ILE A 62 2.82 -4.99 6.89
C ILE A 62 4.34 -5.24 6.84
N ARG A 63 4.78 -6.45 6.47
CA ARG A 63 6.22 -6.74 6.31
C ARG A 63 6.87 -5.90 5.22
N ILE A 64 6.15 -5.61 4.13
CA ILE A 64 6.63 -4.71 3.07
C ILE A 64 6.75 -3.29 3.60
N LEU A 65 5.73 -2.80 4.30
CA LEU A 65 5.74 -1.47 4.92
C LEU A 65 6.89 -1.31 5.92
N ASP A 66 7.09 -2.28 6.81
CA ASP A 66 8.17 -2.27 7.80
C ASP A 66 9.54 -2.20 7.13
N LYS A 67 9.73 -2.91 6.01
CA LYS A 67 10.97 -2.86 5.22
C LYS A 67 11.16 -1.52 4.50
N MET A 68 10.08 -0.92 4.01
CA MET A 68 10.11 0.40 3.36
C MET A 68 10.35 1.53 4.35
N SER A 69 9.95 1.36 5.61
CA SER A 69 10.07 2.37 6.67
C SER A 69 11.50 2.50 7.26
N GLU A 70 12.53 2.01 6.55
CA GLU A 70 13.97 2.00 6.91
C GLU A 70 14.29 2.67 8.27
N ASN A 71 14.27 1.89 9.35
CA ASN A 71 14.71 2.28 10.69
C ASN A 71 13.94 3.40 11.44
N GLN A 72 12.71 3.73 11.05
CA GLN A 72 11.82 4.47 11.95
C GLN A 72 10.66 3.55 12.37
N PRO A 73 10.65 3.02 13.61
CA PRO A 73 9.48 2.33 14.12
C PRO A 73 8.30 3.30 14.08
N ILE A 74 7.21 2.87 13.48
CA ILE A 74 5.94 3.59 13.47
C ILE A 74 5.39 3.50 14.90
N ASN A 75 5.82 4.40 15.77
CA ASN A 75 5.39 4.50 17.17
C ASN A 75 5.43 5.96 17.63
#